data_AF-A0A955YC13-F1
#
_entry.id   AF-A0A955YC13-F1
#
_cell.length_a   1.000
_cell.length_b   1.000
_cell.length_c   1.000
_cell.angle_alpha   90.00
_cell.angle_beta   90.00
_cell.angle_gamma   90.00
#
_symmetry.space_group_name_H-M   'P 1'
#
loop_
_entity.id
_entity.type
_entity.pdbx_description
1 polymer ?
#
loop_
_entity_poly.entity_id
_entity_poly.type
_entity_poly.pdbx_seq_one_letter_code
_entity_poly.pdbx_strand_id
1 'polypeptide(L)'
;MYTFDDAWLAKLDAMREKGEEPYPNGLTVTHTSTDLHARFVDVDDPETVEYGEVCVAGRLMFRNRMGKVLFLRIHDRGEPTVPGKDADGEDVMLGGRIQVFVQKNAVGDEAYERLKTLDIGDWVGARGTVMRTKTGELTVRALECQLASKILTPFPDRFHGLHDIEL
;
A
#
# COMPACT_ATOMS: atom_id res chain seq x y z
N MET A 1 -7.80 31.37 0.10
CA MET A 1 -8.53 30.17 0.57
C MET A 1 -8.32 29.12 -0.48
N TYR A 2 -7.76 27.96 -0.13
CA TYR A 2 -7.56 26.88 -1.11
C TYR A 2 -8.91 26.25 -1.43
N THR A 3 -9.23 26.09 -2.72
CA THR A 3 -10.47 25.46 -3.19
C THR A 3 -10.11 24.09 -3.75
N PHE A 4 -10.75 23.05 -3.21
CA PHE A 4 -10.60 21.70 -3.76
C PHE A 4 -11.34 21.58 -5.08
N ASP A 5 -10.81 20.74 -5.96
CA ASP A 5 -11.45 20.40 -7.23
C ASP A 5 -12.75 19.62 -6.97
N ASP A 6 -13.85 20.07 -7.59
CA ASP A 6 -15.19 19.50 -7.44
C ASP A 6 -15.23 18.00 -7.78
N ALA A 7 -14.37 17.51 -8.67
CA ALA A 7 -14.29 16.09 -9.00
C ALA A 7 -13.84 15.24 -7.79
N TRP A 8 -12.96 15.76 -6.94
CA TRP A 8 -12.48 15.06 -5.74
C TRP A 8 -13.52 15.11 -4.62
N LEU A 9 -14.24 16.22 -4.49
CA LEU A 9 -15.37 16.33 -3.58
C LEU A 9 -16.49 15.36 -3.98
N ALA A 10 -16.82 15.28 -5.27
CA ALA A 10 -17.82 14.33 -5.77
C ALA A 10 -17.44 12.86 -5.50
N LYS A 11 -16.15 12.51 -5.59
CA LYS A 11 -15.67 11.16 -5.20
C LYS A 11 -15.89 10.90 -3.71
N LEU A 12 -15.57 11.87 -2.86
CA LEU A 12 -15.75 11.77 -1.41
C LEU A 12 -17.23 11.57 -1.05
N ASP A 13 -18.12 12.32 -1.69
CA ASP A 13 -19.56 12.22 -1.44
C ASP A 13 -20.12 10.89 -1.95
N ALA A 14 -19.69 10.43 -3.12
CA ALA A 14 -20.07 9.11 -3.64
C ALA A 14 -19.63 7.94 -2.74
N MET A 15 -18.53 8.09 -1.98
CA MET A 15 -18.15 7.10 -0.97
C MET A 15 -19.12 7.13 0.22
N ARG A 16 -19.43 8.32 0.74
CA ARG A 16 -20.34 8.49 1.87
C ARG A 16 -21.76 7.99 1.56
N GLU A 17 -22.26 8.25 0.35
CA GLU A 17 -23.56 7.77 -0.12
C GLU A 17 -23.65 6.23 -0.14
N LYS A 18 -22.53 5.55 -0.35
CA LYS A 18 -22.42 4.09 -0.28
C LYS A 18 -22.23 3.56 1.15
N GLY A 19 -22.18 4.44 2.15
CA GLY A 19 -21.86 4.09 3.53
C GLY A 19 -20.38 3.78 3.77
N GLU A 20 -19.49 4.14 2.85
CA GLU A 20 -18.05 3.99 3.02
C GLU A 20 -17.48 5.18 3.80
N GLU A 21 -16.78 4.91 4.90
CA GLU A 21 -16.10 5.94 5.69
C GLU A 21 -14.75 6.32 5.03
N PRO A 22 -14.56 7.57 4.53
CA PRO A 22 -13.33 7.98 3.87
C PRO A 22 -12.13 8.19 4.82
N TYR A 23 -12.40 8.35 6.12
CA TYR A 23 -11.40 8.56 7.16
C TYR A 23 -11.62 7.60 8.35
N PRO A 24 -11.49 6.29 8.11
CA PRO A 24 -11.81 5.31 9.13
C PRO A 24 -10.76 5.27 10.23
N ASN A 25 -11.22 4.96 11.45
CA ASN A 25 -10.36 4.73 12.60
C ASN A 25 -10.13 3.23 12.82
N GLY A 26 -9.17 2.88 13.68
CA GLY A 26 -8.97 1.51 14.15
C GLY A 26 -7.86 0.71 13.48
N LEU A 27 -7.14 1.30 12.52
CA LEU A 27 -5.94 0.68 11.97
C LEU A 27 -4.79 0.73 12.99
N THR A 28 -4.38 -0.43 13.49
CA THR A 28 -3.23 -0.56 14.40
C THR A 28 -2.04 -1.11 13.63
N VAL A 29 -1.14 -0.22 13.21
CA VAL A 29 0.09 -0.58 12.49
C VAL A 29 1.07 -1.25 13.45
N THR A 30 1.54 -2.44 13.10
CA THR A 30 2.45 -3.24 13.92
C THR A 30 3.89 -3.19 13.41
N HIS A 31 4.09 -3.06 12.10
CA HIS A 31 5.41 -3.12 11.48
C HIS A 31 5.58 -2.00 10.45
N THR A 32 6.83 -1.55 10.29
CA THR A 32 7.24 -0.85 9.08
C THR A 32 7.77 -1.85 8.04
N SER A 33 7.80 -1.43 6.79
CA SER A 33 8.41 -2.15 5.69
C SER A 33 9.88 -2.44 5.96
N THR A 34 10.60 -1.49 6.55
CA THR A 34 12.00 -1.66 6.95
C THR A 34 12.18 -2.77 7.96
N ASP A 35 11.31 -2.86 8.98
CA ASP A 35 11.35 -3.95 9.96
C ASP A 35 11.16 -5.32 9.29
N LEU A 36 10.21 -5.39 8.34
CA LEU A 36 9.95 -6.63 7.61
C LEU A 36 11.09 -6.99 6.67
N HIS A 37 11.66 -6.03 5.93
CA HIS A 37 12.83 -6.28 5.09
C HIS A 37 14.02 -6.75 5.93
N ALA A 38 14.31 -6.08 7.05
CA ALA A 38 15.39 -6.50 7.95
C ALA A 38 15.18 -7.92 8.47
N ARG A 39 13.92 -8.31 8.73
CA ARG A 39 13.59 -9.65 9.21
C ARG A 39 13.72 -10.74 8.15
N PHE A 40 13.39 -10.43 6.90
CA PHE A 40 13.22 -11.42 5.84
C PHE A 40 14.23 -11.33 4.69
N VAL A 41 15.22 -10.43 4.78
CA VAL A 41 16.22 -10.26 3.72
C VAL A 41 16.99 -11.55 3.41
N ASP A 42 17.44 -12.26 4.45
CA ASP A 42 18.19 -13.52 4.33
C ASP A 42 17.28 -14.77 4.41
N VAL A 43 15.97 -14.59 4.21
CA VAL A 43 15.00 -15.69 4.23
C VAL A 43 14.52 -15.94 2.81
N ASP A 44 14.91 -17.10 2.26
CA ASP A 44 14.53 -17.54 0.91
C ASP A 44 13.01 -17.60 0.75
N ASP A 45 12.35 -18.32 1.65
CA ASP A 45 10.89 -18.46 1.69
C ASP A 45 10.31 -17.97 3.04
N PRO A 46 9.81 -16.71 3.09
CA PRO A 46 9.17 -16.16 4.28
C PRO A 46 7.99 -16.98 4.81
N GLU A 47 7.32 -17.77 3.97
CA GLU A 47 6.16 -18.57 4.39
C GLU A 47 6.57 -19.79 5.25
N THR A 48 7.85 -20.16 5.25
CA THR A 48 8.39 -21.22 6.12
C THR A 48 8.66 -20.75 7.56
N VAL A 49 8.63 -19.44 7.81
CA VAL A 49 8.89 -18.85 9.12
C VAL A 49 7.57 -18.56 9.81
N GLU A 50 7.36 -19.17 10.98
CA GLU A 50 6.21 -18.87 11.82
C GLU A 50 6.39 -17.50 12.50
N TYR A 51 5.95 -16.44 11.80
CA TYR A 51 6.03 -15.05 12.26
C TYR A 51 4.67 -14.48 12.69
N GLY A 52 3.59 -15.06 12.18
CA GLY A 52 2.23 -14.58 12.39
C GLY A 52 1.84 -13.45 11.44
N GLU A 53 0.80 -12.72 11.82
CA GLU A 53 0.25 -11.65 11.00
C GLU A 53 0.92 -10.31 11.29
N VAL A 54 1.11 -9.54 10.22
CA VAL A 54 1.66 -8.20 10.24
C VAL A 54 0.59 -7.22 9.77
N CYS A 55 0.65 -5.99 10.27
CA CYS A 55 -0.17 -4.88 9.80
C CYS A 55 0.76 -3.73 9.41
N VAL A 56 0.74 -3.38 8.13
CA VAL A 56 1.50 -2.28 7.54
C VAL A 56 0.54 -1.21 7.04
N ALA A 57 1.00 0.04 7.01
CA ALA A 57 0.22 1.13 6.45
C ALA A 57 1.12 2.21 5.87
N GLY A 58 0.67 2.81 4.77
CA GLY A 58 1.44 3.81 4.07
C GLY A 58 0.65 4.45 2.94
N ARG A 59 1.31 5.34 2.23
CA ARG A 59 0.77 6.04 1.07
C ARG A 59 0.83 5.15 -0.16
N LEU A 60 -0.30 4.99 -0.85
CA LEU A 60 -0.40 4.19 -2.06
C LEU A 60 0.34 4.87 -3.22
N MET A 61 1.42 4.26 -3.68
CA MET A 61 2.27 4.81 -4.76
C MET A 61 2.04 4.13 -6.10
N PHE A 62 1.57 2.88 -6.08
CA PHE A 62 1.31 2.10 -7.27
C PHE A 62 0.18 1.13 -7.04
N ARG A 63 -0.62 0.89 -8.09
CA ARG A 63 -1.72 -0.05 -8.09
C ARG A 63 -1.83 -0.72 -9.45
N ASN A 64 -1.94 -2.05 -9.45
CA ASN A 64 -2.21 -2.83 -10.64
C ASN A 64 -3.31 -3.87 -10.38
N ARG A 65 -4.33 -3.90 -11.24
CA ARG A 65 -5.49 -4.79 -11.12
C ARG A 65 -5.43 -5.88 -12.18
N MET A 66 -5.58 -7.13 -11.75
CA MET A 66 -5.57 -8.30 -12.63
C MET A 66 -6.72 -9.24 -12.27
N GLY A 67 -7.90 -9.01 -12.86
CA GLY A 67 -9.09 -9.82 -12.59
C GLY A 67 -9.52 -9.78 -11.12
N LYS A 68 -9.32 -10.89 -10.41
CA LYS A 68 -9.67 -11.08 -8.97
C LYS A 68 -8.51 -10.74 -8.00
N VAL A 69 -7.43 -10.18 -8.53
CA VAL A 69 -6.23 -9.80 -7.79
C VAL A 69 -5.95 -8.31 -7.94
N LEU A 70 -5.44 -7.71 -6.86
CA LEU A 70 -4.96 -6.34 -6.82
C LEU A 70 -3.57 -6.31 -6.16
N PHE A 71 -2.59 -5.73 -6.85
CA PHE A 71 -1.28 -5.43 -6.30
C PHE A 71 -1.21 -3.95 -5.97
N LEU A 72 -0.79 -3.64 -4.75
CA LEU A 72 -0.54 -2.29 -4.28
C LEU A 72 0.93 -2.17 -3.88
N ARG A 73 1.54 -1.00 -4.06
CA ARG A 73 2.78 -0.65 -3.36
C ARG A 73 2.54 0.57 -2.51
N ILE A 74 2.84 0.44 -1.22
CA ILE A 74 2.71 1.52 -0.25
C ILE A 74 4.09 1.99 0.17
N HIS A 75 4.23 3.30 0.34
CA HIS A 75 5.38 3.95 0.96
C HIS A 75 5.00 4.27 2.40
N ASP A 76 5.69 3.68 3.36
CA ASP A 76 5.40 3.89 4.77
C ASP A 76 6.45 4.76 5.46
N ARG A 77 6.45 4.78 6.79
CA ARG A 77 7.39 5.57 7.59
C ARG A 77 8.77 4.93 7.76
N GLY A 78 9.00 3.76 7.18
CA GLY A 78 10.30 3.11 7.22
C GLY A 78 11.32 3.84 6.34
N GLU A 79 12.59 3.57 6.59
CA GLU A 79 13.70 4.08 5.77
C GLU A 79 14.36 2.96 4.97
N PRO A 80 14.84 3.22 3.74
CA PRO A 80 15.57 2.25 2.94
C PRO A 80 16.99 2.10 3.49
N THR A 81 17.17 1.25 4.49
CA THR A 81 18.45 1.06 5.22
C THR A 81 18.93 -0.38 5.25
N VAL A 82 18.16 -1.34 4.73
CA VAL A 82 18.48 -2.77 4.77
C VAL A 82 19.18 -3.16 3.46
N PRO A 83 20.48 -3.55 3.46
CA PRO A 83 21.14 -4.00 2.25
C PRO A 83 20.49 -5.29 1.73
N GLY A 84 20.21 -5.37 0.44
CA GLY A 84 19.68 -6.58 -0.16
C GLY A 84 19.57 -6.47 -1.67
N LYS A 85 18.83 -7.39 -2.28
CA LYS A 85 18.60 -7.41 -3.72
C LYS A 85 17.14 -7.10 -4.04
N ASP A 86 16.90 -6.34 -5.09
CA ASP A 86 15.56 -6.13 -5.60
C ASP A 86 15.09 -7.29 -6.50
N ALA A 87 13.93 -7.10 -7.16
CA ALA A 87 13.33 -8.11 -8.03
C ALA A 87 14.18 -8.46 -9.26
N ASP A 88 15.07 -7.56 -9.68
CA ASP A 88 15.97 -7.74 -10.83
C ASP A 88 17.34 -8.31 -10.38
N GLY A 89 17.58 -8.43 -9.07
CA GLY A 89 18.81 -8.97 -8.49
C GLY A 89 19.89 -7.91 -8.20
N GLU A 90 19.56 -6.64 -8.41
CA GLU A 90 20.46 -5.51 -8.21
C GLU A 90 20.59 -5.17 -6.73
N ASP A 91 21.81 -4.81 -6.31
CA ASP A 91 22.08 -4.43 -4.92
C ASP A 91 21.46 -3.06 -4.61
N VAL A 92 20.55 -3.03 -3.63
CA VAL A 92 19.80 -1.85 -3.23
C VAL A 92 19.66 -1.77 -1.70
N MET A 93 19.26 -0.60 -1.22
CA MET A 93 18.77 -0.46 0.15
C MET A 93 17.24 -0.68 0.17
N LEU A 94 16.82 -1.76 0.81
CA LEU A 94 15.45 -2.16 1.04
C LEU A 94 14.88 -1.42 2.28
N GLY A 95 13.55 -1.28 2.33
CA GLY A 95 12.84 -0.50 3.34
C GLY A 95 12.14 0.73 2.78
N GLY A 96 11.30 1.37 3.59
CA GLY A 96 10.41 2.48 3.20
C GLY A 96 9.30 2.14 2.20
N ARG A 97 9.31 0.97 1.57
CA ARG A 97 8.27 0.53 0.65
C ARG A 97 7.99 -0.96 0.78
N ILE A 98 6.72 -1.33 0.60
CA ILE A 98 6.32 -2.73 0.57
C ILE A 98 5.15 -2.97 -0.40
N GLN A 99 5.16 -4.15 -1.01
CA GLN A 99 4.05 -4.61 -1.84
C GLN A 99 2.96 -5.25 -0.97
N VAL A 100 1.71 -5.02 -1.34
CA VAL A 100 0.54 -5.70 -0.77
C VAL A 100 -0.15 -6.46 -1.90
N PHE A 101 -0.36 -7.75 -1.67
CA PHE A 101 -1.09 -8.63 -2.57
C PHE A 101 -2.47 -8.91 -1.99
N VAL A 102 -3.50 -8.45 -2.69
CA VAL A 102 -4.91 -8.61 -2.30
C VAL A 102 -5.59 -9.56 -3.25
N GLN A 103 -6.29 -10.55 -2.70
CA GLN A 103 -7.12 -11.48 -3.45
C GLN A 103 -8.58 -11.32 -3.04
N LYS A 104 -9.49 -11.26 -4.03
CA LYS A 104 -10.92 -11.09 -3.79
C LYS A 104 -11.51 -12.15 -2.84
N ASN A 105 -11.06 -13.41 -2.96
CA ASN A 105 -11.51 -14.50 -2.09
C ASN A 105 -10.99 -14.40 -0.65
N ALA A 106 -9.89 -13.69 -0.41
CA ALA A 106 -9.33 -13.50 0.93
C ALA A 106 -10.04 -12.35 1.66
N VAL A 107 -10.20 -11.19 1.00
CA VAL A 107 -10.78 -9.99 1.62
C VAL A 107 -12.31 -9.91 1.50
N GLY A 108 -12.92 -10.73 0.63
CA GLY A 108 -14.35 -10.71 0.34
C GLY A 108 -14.74 -9.73 -0.78
N ASP A 109 -15.93 -9.97 -1.35
CA ASP A 109 -16.42 -9.28 -2.55
C ASP A 109 -16.58 -7.77 -2.34
N GLU A 110 -17.23 -7.38 -1.25
CA GLU A 110 -17.52 -5.99 -0.93
C GLU A 110 -16.22 -5.19 -0.71
N ALA A 111 -15.32 -5.72 0.12
CA ALA A 111 -14.02 -5.08 0.38
C ALA A 111 -13.19 -4.96 -0.90
N TYR A 112 -13.15 -6.01 -1.73
CA TYR A 112 -12.43 -5.98 -2.98
C TYR A 112 -12.96 -4.91 -3.94
N GLU A 113 -14.28 -4.74 -4.03
CA GLU A 113 -14.89 -3.69 -4.86
C GLU A 113 -14.56 -2.29 -4.36
N ARG A 114 -14.51 -2.06 -3.03
CA ARG A 114 -14.01 -0.80 -2.45
C ARG A 114 -12.53 -0.56 -2.78
N LEU A 115 -11.66 -1.58 -2.65
CA LEU A 115 -10.23 -1.42 -2.94
C LEU A 115 -9.93 -1.09 -4.40
N LYS A 116 -10.84 -1.43 -5.33
CA LYS A 116 -10.74 -1.04 -6.74
C LYS A 116 -10.98 0.46 -6.97
N THR A 117 -11.54 1.20 -6.02
CA THR A 117 -11.80 2.65 -6.15
C THR A 117 -10.70 3.53 -5.54
N LEU A 118 -9.69 2.93 -4.91
CA LEU A 118 -8.53 3.65 -4.38
C LEU A 118 -7.87 4.54 -5.43
N ASP A 119 -7.36 5.69 -5.02
CA ASP A 119 -6.58 6.59 -5.85
C ASP A 119 -5.10 6.52 -5.45
N ILE A 120 -4.19 6.68 -6.40
CA ILE A 120 -2.77 6.86 -6.07
C ILE A 120 -2.66 8.09 -5.17
N GLY A 121 -1.96 7.95 -4.05
CA GLY A 121 -1.83 8.96 -3.00
C GLY A 121 -2.68 8.67 -1.76
N ASP A 122 -3.71 7.84 -1.85
CA ASP A 122 -4.52 7.40 -0.70
C ASP A 122 -3.66 6.71 0.35
N TRP A 123 -4.00 6.88 1.63
CA TRP A 123 -3.39 6.10 2.70
C TRP A 123 -4.11 4.77 2.83
N VAL A 124 -3.36 3.68 2.84
CA VAL A 124 -3.91 2.31 2.86
C VAL A 124 -3.22 1.51 3.96
N GLY A 125 -4.02 0.70 4.65
CA GLY A 125 -3.56 -0.29 5.61
C GLY A 125 -3.83 -1.70 5.12
N ALA A 126 -2.92 -2.62 5.40
CA ALA A 126 -3.09 -4.04 5.10
C ALA A 126 -2.60 -4.91 6.24
N ARG A 127 -3.43 -5.89 6.63
CA ARG A 127 -3.13 -6.92 7.61
C ARG A 127 -3.10 -8.28 6.93
N GLY A 128 -2.09 -9.08 7.23
CA GLY A 128 -1.98 -10.44 6.70
C GLY A 128 -0.60 -11.05 6.91
N THR A 129 -0.21 -11.99 6.05
CA THR A 129 1.03 -12.76 6.20
C THR A 129 2.11 -12.27 5.25
N VAL A 130 3.37 -12.42 5.64
CA VAL A 130 4.51 -12.11 4.76
C VAL A 130 4.75 -13.26 3.78
N MET A 131 5.03 -12.93 2.53
CA MET A 131 5.42 -13.86 1.47
C MET A 131 6.44 -13.20 0.54
N ARG A 132 7.04 -13.99 -0.35
CA ARG A 132 7.83 -13.48 -1.47
C ARG A 132 7.14 -13.85 -2.78
N THR A 133 6.99 -12.90 -3.70
CA THR A 133 6.45 -13.22 -5.03
C THR A 133 7.47 -14.00 -5.86
N LYS A 134 7.01 -14.56 -6.98
CA LYS A 134 7.90 -15.20 -7.98
C LYS A 134 9.00 -14.28 -8.52
N THR A 135 8.79 -12.98 -8.48
CA THR A 135 9.76 -11.96 -8.88
C THR A 135 10.71 -11.57 -7.74
N GLY A 136 10.66 -12.24 -6.58
CA GLY A 136 11.55 -11.94 -5.45
C GLY A 136 11.10 -10.79 -4.55
N GLU A 137 10.03 -10.06 -4.88
CA GLU A 137 9.55 -8.88 -4.13
C GLU A 137 8.85 -9.31 -2.82
N LEU A 138 9.36 -8.83 -1.68
CA LEU A 138 8.75 -9.06 -0.37
C LEU A 138 7.35 -8.41 -0.30
N THR A 139 6.36 -9.18 0.11
CA THR A 139 4.95 -8.83 -0.06
C THR A 139 4.13 -9.23 1.16
N VAL A 140 3.18 -8.37 1.56
CA VAL A 140 2.12 -8.73 2.51
C VAL A 140 0.94 -9.31 1.73
N ARG A 141 0.66 -10.60 1.92
CA ARG A 141 -0.58 -11.23 1.45
C ARG A 141 -1.71 -10.82 2.38
N ALA A 142 -2.58 -9.94 1.91
CA ALA A 142 -3.63 -9.33 2.71
C ALA A 142 -4.76 -10.33 3.02
N LEU A 143 -5.04 -10.48 4.31
CA LEU A 143 -6.29 -11.04 4.82
C LEU A 143 -7.34 -9.92 4.97
N GLU A 144 -6.88 -8.72 5.30
CA GLU A 144 -7.66 -7.49 5.34
C GLU A 144 -6.86 -6.37 4.68
N CYS A 145 -7.55 -5.50 3.94
CA CYS A 145 -6.97 -4.29 3.37
C CYS A 145 -8.04 -3.21 3.35
N GLN A 146 -7.68 -2.00 3.78
CA GLN A 146 -8.63 -0.90 3.89
C GLN A 146 -7.96 0.44 3.60
N LEU A 147 -8.79 1.38 3.14
CA LEU A 147 -8.44 2.79 3.16
C LEU A 147 -8.22 3.23 4.61
N ALA A 148 -7.21 4.07 4.84
CA ALA A 148 -6.96 4.74 6.12
C ALA A 148 -7.25 6.24 6.03
N SER A 149 -7.01 6.85 4.87
CA SER A 149 -7.39 8.24 4.60
C SER A 149 -7.47 8.50 3.11
N LYS A 150 -8.59 9.07 2.67
CA LYS A 150 -8.77 9.54 1.29
C LYS A 150 -7.99 10.81 1.02
N ILE A 151 -7.37 10.92 -0.16
CA ILE A 151 -6.85 12.21 -0.65
C ILE A 151 -7.95 13.07 -1.26
N LEU A 152 -7.78 14.39 -1.18
CA LEU A 152 -8.71 15.38 -1.76
C LEU A 152 -8.12 16.15 -2.94
N THR A 153 -6.92 15.79 -3.36
CA THR A 153 -6.21 16.41 -4.48
C THR A 153 -5.49 15.32 -5.27
N PRO A 154 -5.31 15.53 -6.59
CA PRO A 154 -4.59 14.56 -7.40
C PRO A 154 -3.14 14.45 -6.93
N PHE A 155 -2.63 13.23 -6.89
CA PHE A 155 -1.22 13.01 -6.67
C PHE A 155 -0.44 13.61 -7.86
N PRO A 156 0.63 14.40 -7.62
CA PRO A 156 1.38 15.03 -8.70
C PRO A 156 1.89 13.95 -9.68
N ASP A 157 1.67 14.18 -10.97
CA ASP A 157 2.06 13.22 -12.00
C ASP A 157 3.58 13.04 -12.03
N ARG A 158 4.05 11.80 -12.15
CA ARG A 158 5.48 11.45 -12.15
C ARG A 158 6.27 12.08 -13.31
N PHE A 159 5.59 12.51 -14.36
CA PHE A 159 6.22 13.09 -15.56
C PHE A 159 6.54 14.59 -15.45
N HIS A 160 5.90 15.29 -14.51
CA HIS A 160 6.17 16.70 -14.24
C HIS A 160 6.65 16.77 -12.79
N GLY A 161 7.96 16.60 -12.59
CA GLY A 161 8.57 16.68 -11.26
C GLY A 161 8.14 17.93 -10.50
N LEU A 162 8.22 17.89 -9.16
CA LEU A 162 8.05 19.07 -8.32
C LEU A 162 9.09 20.13 -8.71
N HIS A 163 8.73 21.00 -9.65
CA HIS A 163 9.45 22.21 -9.99
C HIS A 163 8.73 23.37 -9.32
N ASP A 164 8.76 23.42 -8.00
CA ASP A 164 8.52 24.68 -7.30
C ASP A 164 9.62 24.83 -6.25
N ILE A 165 10.73 25.42 -6.71
CA ILE A 165 11.73 25.99 -5.82
C ILE A 165 11.19 27.41 -5.58
N GLU A 166 10.45 27.62 -4.49
CA GLU A 166 10.15 28.98 -4.08
C GLU A 166 11.49 29.71 -3.82
N LEU A 167 11.69 30.81 -4.55
CA LEU A 167 12.84 31.72 -4.46
C LEU A 167 12.85 32.50 -3.14
#